data_AF-A0A6V7DJ24-F1
#
_entry.id   AF-A0A6V7DJ24-F1
#
_cell.length_a   1.000
_cell.length_b   1.000
_cell.length_c   1.000
_cell.angle_alpha   90.00
_cell.angle_beta   90.00
_cell.angle_gamma   90.00
#
_symmetry.space_group_name_H-M   'P 1'
#
loop_
_entity.id
_entity.type
_entity.pdbx_description
1 polymer ?
#
loop_
_entity_poly.entity_id
_entity_poly.type
_entity_poly.pdbx_seq_one_letter_code
_entity_poly.pdbx_strand_id
1 'polypeptide(L)'
;MQYPSAFPAVAPLTLALLGLSTFQAGAARPHEQDLPDTAHSISTSWGVIQQPTLPTQVCATLKAALVPVAGSLDTLDSDPAQSKRDTARLQAAIDDCPAGSAVRLVTGDAGESGVLSGPLTIKSGVTLWIDRGVTLFGSRNPRDYDNGLGTCGTATSDKAKSCNPLIHVADTANSAIVGAGKIDGRGGSTLTAGPNAGTASWWDLAYLNVTKGLSQHVPRLLQIDDSSDFTLYDITLENSPNFHVTTDNVVGLTAWGIKILAPSLVYSRPGYRCPAGSTPDVNPHATCFTPETAKNTDGFDPGQSKKVLLAYSYIGTGDDGVAIKAHASSKRSIASENMLFAYNQFYYTHGFSLGSETDSGMRHIAVRGLSIDGFNSNDVNSDPYSANGLRIKSDGSRGGQVYDISFENVCMRGVARPLVFDANYANAAVRNKLPNFSGIALTNVHSLGSKAFGGGQLSFYGYRDATTTLPITLSLDNVVLEGGPISFAKPHFGGPASNPGATHFTFKGGPVSFFDQLSESVPNDVQLQGKPGPGTPLQCNDAFIAYHSVLPDSPI
;
A
#
# COMPACT_ATOMS: atom_id res chain seq x y z
N MET A 1 15.22 57.35 -82.31
CA MET A 1 16.64 57.47 -81.92
C MET A 1 17.00 56.30 -81.01
N GLN A 2 18.24 55.81 -81.12
CA GLN A 2 18.76 54.47 -80.80
C GLN A 2 18.77 53.99 -79.31
N TYR A 3 18.35 52.72 -79.09
CA TYR A 3 18.96 51.53 -78.40
C TYR A 3 19.95 51.64 -77.18
N PRO A 4 20.29 50.53 -76.44
CA PRO A 4 19.56 49.29 -76.04
C PRO A 4 19.90 48.73 -74.60
N SER A 5 19.40 47.49 -74.31
CA SER A 5 19.94 46.38 -73.46
C SER A 5 19.57 46.33 -71.95
N ALA A 6 19.23 45.21 -71.27
CA ALA A 6 19.09 43.77 -71.57
C ALA A 6 18.20 43.07 -70.48
N PHE A 7 17.62 41.90 -70.81
CA PHE A 7 16.83 40.96 -69.97
C PHE A 7 17.71 40.12 -69.00
N PRO A 8 17.19 39.45 -67.92
CA PRO A 8 16.42 38.16 -67.98
C PRO A 8 15.18 38.12 -67.05
N ALA A 9 14.01 37.62 -67.49
CA ALA A 9 13.55 36.23 -67.56
C ALA A 9 12.95 35.69 -66.24
N VAL A 10 11.62 35.65 -66.17
CA VAL A 10 10.81 34.93 -65.18
C VAL A 10 10.50 33.54 -65.73
N ALA A 11 10.81 32.50 -64.96
CA ALA A 11 10.51 31.10 -65.25
C ALA A 11 9.63 30.50 -64.14
N PRO A 12 8.87 29.41 -64.42
CA PRO A 12 7.57 29.14 -63.83
C PRO A 12 7.60 28.34 -62.52
N LEU A 13 6.53 28.49 -61.73
CA LEU A 13 6.21 27.70 -60.55
C LEU A 13 6.18 26.20 -60.88
N THR A 14 7.13 25.44 -60.34
CA THR A 14 7.06 23.98 -60.25
C THR A 14 6.27 23.57 -59.01
N LEU A 15 5.19 22.85 -59.25
CA LEU A 15 4.38 22.12 -58.29
C LEU A 15 5.21 20.98 -57.69
N ALA A 16 5.67 21.12 -56.44
CA ALA A 16 6.26 20.03 -55.67
C ALA A 16 5.19 19.46 -54.73
N LEU A 17 4.89 18.17 -54.90
CA LEU A 17 4.07 17.37 -53.99
C LEU A 17 4.63 17.48 -52.57
N LEU A 18 3.89 18.13 -51.68
CA LEU A 18 4.06 17.99 -50.24
C LEU A 18 3.66 16.57 -49.86
N GLY A 19 4.66 15.72 -49.63
CA GLY A 19 4.49 14.49 -48.89
C GLY A 19 3.91 14.83 -47.52
N LEU A 20 2.70 14.35 -47.25
CA LEU A 20 2.10 14.32 -45.93
C LEU A 20 2.97 13.42 -45.05
N SER A 21 3.97 14.02 -44.39
CA SER A 21 4.56 13.42 -43.20
C SER A 21 3.49 13.45 -42.12
N THR A 22 2.81 12.32 -41.94
CA THR A 22 2.05 12.05 -40.74
C THR A 22 3.01 12.15 -39.56
N PHE A 23 2.94 13.26 -38.82
CA PHE A 23 3.47 13.30 -37.46
C PHE A 23 2.64 12.31 -36.65
N GLN A 24 3.07 11.04 -36.61
CA GLN A 24 2.78 10.20 -35.47
C GLN A 24 3.52 10.86 -34.30
N ALA A 25 2.79 11.67 -33.54
CA ALA A 25 3.16 11.95 -32.17
C ALA A 25 3.26 10.58 -31.48
N GLY A 26 4.48 10.07 -31.35
CA GLY A 26 4.74 9.02 -30.38
C GLY A 26 4.31 9.58 -29.04
N ALA A 27 3.27 8.99 -28.45
CA ALA A 27 2.92 9.27 -27.08
C ALA A 27 4.16 8.97 -26.23
N ALA A 28 4.85 10.02 -25.78
CA ALA A 28 5.88 9.91 -24.77
C ALA A 28 5.27 9.13 -23.60
N ARG A 29 5.96 8.08 -23.13
CA ARG A 29 5.46 7.30 -22.00
C ARG A 29 5.44 8.24 -20.79
N PRO A 30 4.33 8.38 -20.06
CA PRO A 30 4.23 9.27 -18.89
C PRO A 30 5.15 8.87 -17.71
N HIS A 31 5.95 7.81 -17.88
CA HIS A 31 6.92 7.31 -16.91
C HIS A 31 8.35 7.18 -17.48
N GLU A 32 8.65 7.84 -18.60
CA GLU A 32 10.02 7.93 -19.09
C GLU A 32 10.87 8.66 -18.05
N GLN A 33 11.90 7.97 -17.52
CA GLN A 33 12.82 8.56 -16.55
C GLN A 33 13.65 9.63 -17.26
N ASP A 34 13.33 10.91 -17.06
CA ASP A 34 14.15 12.02 -17.58
C ASP A 34 15.59 11.99 -17.02
N LEU A 35 15.75 11.41 -15.83
CA LEU A 35 17.03 11.20 -15.13
C LEU A 35 17.04 9.81 -14.46
N PRO A 36 18.20 9.12 -14.44
CA PRO A 36 18.32 7.84 -13.75
C PRO A 36 18.21 8.02 -12.23
N ASP A 37 17.59 7.04 -11.58
CA ASP A 37 17.56 6.98 -10.12
C ASP A 37 18.97 6.72 -9.55
N THR A 38 19.19 7.22 -8.34
CA THR A 38 20.37 6.90 -7.53
C THR A 38 19.91 6.38 -6.17
N ALA A 39 20.84 5.83 -5.37
CA ALA A 39 20.55 5.42 -4.00
C ALA A 39 20.04 6.59 -3.11
N HIS A 40 20.21 7.84 -3.53
CA HIS A 40 19.86 9.03 -2.77
C HIS A 40 18.86 9.94 -3.48
N SER A 41 18.38 9.57 -4.67
CA SER A 41 17.44 10.40 -5.42
C SER A 41 16.57 9.55 -6.36
N ILE A 42 15.26 9.81 -6.35
CA ILE A 42 14.30 9.14 -7.23
C ILE A 42 13.72 10.16 -8.22
N SER A 43 13.76 9.82 -9.51
CA SER A 43 13.10 10.61 -10.54
C SER A 43 11.61 10.25 -10.61
N THR A 44 10.75 11.26 -10.50
CA THR A 44 9.29 11.15 -10.58
C THR A 44 8.74 12.07 -11.66
N SER A 45 7.50 11.86 -12.10
CA SER A 45 6.83 12.75 -13.05
C SER A 45 6.54 14.15 -12.51
N TRP A 46 6.71 14.37 -11.19
CA TRP A 46 6.53 15.67 -10.55
C TRP A 46 7.84 16.28 -10.01
N GLY A 47 8.99 15.72 -10.39
CA GLY A 47 10.33 16.22 -10.04
C GLY A 47 11.23 15.15 -9.43
N VAL A 48 12.51 15.49 -9.20
CA VAL A 48 13.46 14.61 -8.53
C VAL A 48 13.31 14.76 -7.02
N ILE A 49 13.00 13.67 -6.32
CA ILE A 49 12.89 13.63 -4.87
C ILE A 49 14.21 13.14 -4.30
N GLN A 50 14.83 13.95 -3.44
CA GLN A 50 16.04 13.56 -2.70
C GLN A 50 15.67 12.69 -1.51
N GLN A 51 16.57 11.79 -1.12
CA GLN A 51 16.46 11.09 0.15
C GLN A 51 16.29 12.12 1.27
N PRO A 52 15.27 11.98 2.13
CA PRO A 52 15.08 12.90 3.24
C PRO A 52 16.29 12.92 4.19
N THR A 53 16.45 14.00 4.93
CA THR A 53 17.49 14.15 5.95
C THR A 53 16.86 14.35 7.32
N LEU A 54 17.60 14.00 8.38
CA LEU A 54 17.14 14.25 9.75
C LEU A 54 17.17 15.76 10.06
N PRO A 55 16.22 16.28 10.87
CA PRO A 55 16.17 17.68 11.25
C PRO A 55 17.46 18.15 11.93
N THR A 56 17.89 19.38 11.63
CA THR A 56 19.03 20.03 12.29
C THR A 56 18.62 20.86 13.51
N GLN A 57 17.37 21.32 13.56
CA GLN A 57 16.81 22.10 14.66
C GLN A 57 15.94 21.21 15.55
N VAL A 58 16.27 21.16 16.84
CA VAL A 58 15.50 20.43 17.86
C VAL A 58 14.94 21.44 18.84
N CYS A 59 13.61 21.52 18.92
CA CYS A 59 12.92 22.44 19.83
C CYS A 59 12.74 21.86 21.24
N ALA A 60 12.63 20.53 21.34
CA ALA A 60 12.49 19.80 22.59
C ALA A 60 13.12 18.43 22.47
N THR A 61 13.81 17.98 23.53
CA THR A 61 14.29 16.61 23.67
C THR A 61 13.59 15.96 24.86
N LEU A 62 12.85 14.88 24.61
CA LEU A 62 12.11 14.15 25.63
C LEU A 62 12.74 12.78 25.83
N LYS A 63 13.10 12.49 27.08
CA LYS A 63 13.65 11.19 27.45
C LYS A 63 12.54 10.18 27.66
N ALA A 64 12.77 8.95 27.18
CA ALA A 64 11.99 7.79 27.57
C ALA A 64 12.08 7.58 29.09
N ALA A 65 11.01 7.05 29.67
CA ALA A 65 10.88 6.87 31.12
C ALA A 65 10.42 5.47 31.52
N LEU A 66 10.24 4.58 30.54
CA LEU A 66 9.80 3.20 30.73
C LEU A 66 10.85 2.24 30.17
N VAL A 67 10.99 1.08 30.79
CA VAL A 67 11.89 0.01 30.34
C VAL A 67 11.02 -1.14 29.80
N PRO A 68 10.92 -1.31 28.46
CA PRO A 68 10.20 -2.43 27.88
C PRO A 68 10.82 -3.76 28.32
N VAL A 69 9.96 -4.73 28.65
CA VAL A 69 10.38 -6.10 28.98
C VAL A 69 10.09 -6.96 27.76
N ALA A 70 11.13 -7.54 27.17
CA ALA A 70 11.03 -8.34 25.93
C ALA A 70 10.27 -7.60 24.80
N GLY A 71 10.51 -6.30 24.66
CA GLY A 71 9.88 -5.46 23.62
C GLY A 71 8.47 -4.97 23.96
N SER A 72 7.91 -5.30 25.13
CA SER A 72 6.54 -4.92 25.52
C SER A 72 6.48 -4.08 26.80
N LEU A 73 5.44 -3.25 26.91
CA LEU A 73 5.05 -2.53 28.13
C LEU A 73 3.88 -3.17 28.89
N ASP A 74 3.36 -4.33 28.47
CA ASP A 74 2.10 -4.89 28.98
C ASP A 74 2.07 -5.13 30.51
N THR A 75 3.24 -5.34 31.11
CA THR A 75 3.41 -5.54 32.56
C THR A 75 3.48 -4.23 33.34
N LEU A 76 3.63 -3.08 32.66
CA LEU A 76 3.88 -1.77 33.24
C LEU A 76 2.68 -0.81 33.12
N ASP A 77 1.69 -1.10 32.28
CA ASP A 77 0.55 -0.23 32.00
C ASP A 77 -0.82 -0.90 32.25
N SER A 78 -0.87 -1.84 33.19
CA SER A 78 -2.10 -2.54 33.57
C SER A 78 -3.12 -1.64 34.29
N ASP A 79 -2.70 -0.52 34.87
CA ASP A 79 -3.59 0.53 35.39
C ASP A 79 -4.08 1.45 34.26
N PRO A 80 -5.38 1.43 33.90
CA PRO A 80 -5.92 2.27 32.84
C PRO A 80 -5.84 3.78 33.14
N ALA A 81 -5.59 4.20 34.39
CA ALA A 81 -5.35 5.60 34.71
C ALA A 81 -3.95 6.09 34.26
N GLN A 82 -3.02 5.16 33.99
CA GLN A 82 -1.65 5.43 33.54
C GLN A 82 -1.42 5.04 32.07
N SER A 83 -2.48 4.72 31.32
CA SER A 83 -2.40 4.20 29.94
C SER A 83 -1.85 5.19 28.91
N LYS A 84 -1.70 6.47 29.28
CA LYS A 84 -1.26 7.58 28.41
C LYS A 84 -0.29 8.53 29.11
N ARG A 85 0.60 7.96 29.93
CA ARG A 85 1.53 8.67 30.84
C ARG A 85 2.28 9.83 30.17
N ASP A 86 2.63 9.69 28.90
CA ASP A 86 3.52 10.62 28.21
C ASP A 86 2.78 11.57 27.26
N THR A 87 1.48 11.34 27.02
CA THR A 87 0.68 12.09 26.04
C THR A 87 0.69 13.59 26.29
N ALA A 88 0.45 14.03 27.53
CA ALA A 88 0.39 15.45 27.83
C ALA A 88 1.73 16.16 27.60
N ARG A 89 2.86 15.54 27.96
CA ARG A 89 4.19 16.14 27.75
C ARG A 89 4.62 16.12 26.29
N LEU A 90 4.26 15.06 25.55
CA LEU A 90 4.54 14.95 24.12
C LEU A 90 3.75 15.99 23.34
N GLN A 91 2.44 16.08 23.61
CA GLN A 91 1.57 17.04 22.94
C GLN A 91 2.00 18.48 23.24
N ALA A 92 2.29 18.81 24.50
CA ALA A 92 2.80 20.14 24.85
C ALA A 92 4.11 20.48 24.11
N ALA A 93 5.05 19.53 24.02
CA ALA A 93 6.29 19.75 23.28
C ALA A 93 6.04 19.97 21.77
N ILE A 94 5.10 19.24 21.17
CA ILE A 94 4.70 19.43 19.77
C ILE A 94 4.04 20.80 19.59
N ASP A 95 3.14 21.17 20.50
CA ASP A 95 2.38 22.43 20.47
C ASP A 95 3.29 23.65 20.64
N ASP A 96 4.37 23.54 21.41
CA ASP A 96 5.35 24.61 21.63
C ASP A 96 6.44 24.65 20.55
N CYS A 97 6.62 23.57 19.78
CA CYS A 97 7.71 23.46 18.80
C CYS A 97 7.53 24.42 17.61
N PRO A 98 8.47 25.32 17.27
CA PRO A 98 8.33 26.15 16.08
C PRO A 98 8.41 25.34 14.79
N ALA A 99 7.77 25.84 13.73
CA ALA A 99 7.86 25.25 12.39
C ALA A 99 9.33 25.18 11.92
N GLY A 100 9.68 24.11 11.21
CA GLY A 100 11.04 23.78 10.80
C GLY A 100 11.90 23.12 11.89
N SER A 101 11.33 22.79 13.04
CA SER A 101 12.03 22.14 14.16
C SER A 101 11.43 20.79 14.54
N ALA A 102 12.16 20.03 15.35
CA ALA A 102 11.78 18.69 15.77
C ALA A 102 11.62 18.54 17.28
N VAL A 103 10.58 17.80 17.69
CA VAL A 103 10.52 17.16 19.00
C VAL A 103 11.22 15.82 18.90
N ARG A 104 12.32 15.65 19.65
CA ARG A 104 13.17 14.45 19.58
C ARG A 104 12.96 13.56 20.80
N LEU A 105 12.61 12.29 20.58
CA LEU A 105 12.53 11.27 21.61
C LEU A 105 13.86 10.52 21.68
N VAL A 106 14.43 10.42 22.88
CA VAL A 106 15.73 9.79 23.14
C VAL A 106 15.62 8.81 24.30
N THR A 107 16.61 7.93 24.47
CA THR A 107 16.68 7.04 25.63
C THR A 107 16.80 7.83 26.94
N GLY A 108 16.29 7.27 28.03
CA GLY A 108 16.48 7.78 29.38
C GLY A 108 17.90 7.58 29.89
N ASP A 109 18.22 8.27 30.99
CA ASP A 109 19.57 8.27 31.57
C ASP A 109 19.98 6.92 32.17
N ALA A 110 19.01 6.07 32.54
CA ALA A 110 19.24 4.75 33.08
C ALA A 110 18.95 3.63 32.07
N GLY A 111 18.83 3.96 30.78
CA GLY A 111 18.57 3.00 29.71
C GLY A 111 17.09 2.77 29.41
N GLU A 112 16.19 3.62 29.93
CA GLU A 112 14.79 3.63 29.52
C GLU A 112 14.67 3.89 28.02
N SER A 113 13.74 3.20 27.37
CA SER A 113 13.54 3.27 25.92
C SER A 113 12.07 3.32 25.50
N GLY A 114 11.14 3.15 26.45
CA GLY A 114 9.71 3.22 26.21
C GLY A 114 9.13 4.60 26.51
N VAL A 115 8.27 5.04 25.59
CA VAL A 115 7.39 6.20 25.73
C VAL A 115 5.95 5.72 25.51
N LEU A 116 5.02 5.97 26.43
CA LEU A 116 3.63 5.48 26.36
C LEU A 116 2.63 6.62 26.14
N SER A 117 1.89 6.57 25.03
CA SER A 117 0.93 7.62 24.67
C SER A 117 -0.41 7.07 24.19
N GLY A 118 -1.49 7.79 24.52
CA GLY A 118 -2.71 7.81 23.71
C GLY A 118 -2.55 8.71 22.46
N PRO A 119 -3.65 9.15 21.84
CA PRO A 119 -3.63 9.97 20.63
C PRO A 119 -2.75 11.22 20.72
N LEU A 120 -2.02 11.49 19.64
CA LEU A 120 -1.21 12.71 19.43
C LEU A 120 -1.64 13.39 18.14
N THR A 121 -1.52 14.71 18.11
CA THR A 121 -1.66 15.52 16.89
C THR A 121 -0.31 16.13 16.52
N ILE A 122 0.07 16.03 15.25
CA ILE A 122 1.26 16.73 14.74
C ILE A 122 0.80 18.03 14.07
N LYS A 123 1.38 19.16 14.46
CA LYS A 123 1.06 20.45 13.84
C LYS A 123 1.94 20.74 12.63
N SER A 124 1.52 21.70 11.79
CA SER A 124 2.24 22.12 10.59
C SER A 124 3.69 22.54 10.89
N GLY A 125 4.61 22.07 10.05
CA GLY A 125 6.03 22.40 10.10
C GLY A 125 6.81 21.68 11.19
N VAL A 126 6.18 20.85 12.02
CA VAL A 126 6.85 20.15 13.12
C VAL A 126 7.18 18.72 12.73
N THR A 127 8.39 18.30 13.14
CA THR A 127 8.83 16.92 13.01
C THR A 127 8.80 16.19 14.35
N LEU A 128 8.21 15.00 14.39
CA LEU A 128 8.43 14.04 15.48
C LEU A 128 9.62 13.15 15.11
N TRP A 129 10.72 13.26 15.85
CA TRP A 129 11.93 12.48 15.62
C TRP A 129 12.09 11.43 16.72
N ILE A 130 12.07 10.14 16.38
CA ILE A 130 12.28 9.04 17.33
C ILE A 130 13.66 8.42 17.09
N ASP A 131 14.54 8.49 18.09
CA ASP A 131 15.89 7.94 17.98
C ASP A 131 15.90 6.41 17.94
N ARG A 132 16.98 5.86 17.37
CA ARG A 132 17.27 4.44 17.40
C ARG A 132 17.19 3.90 18.83
N GLY A 133 16.47 2.79 18.99
CA GLY A 133 16.32 2.12 20.27
C GLY A 133 15.25 2.73 21.17
N VAL A 134 14.56 3.79 20.74
CA VAL A 134 13.37 4.33 21.42
C VAL A 134 12.11 3.83 20.74
N THR A 135 11.10 3.44 21.53
CA THR A 135 9.78 3.03 21.03
C THR A 135 8.69 3.91 21.64
N LEU A 136 7.87 4.51 20.77
CA LEU A 136 6.60 5.12 21.13
C LEU A 136 5.51 4.04 21.09
N PHE A 137 5.01 3.66 22.25
CA PHE A 137 3.95 2.67 22.43
C PHE A 137 2.57 3.34 22.50
N GLY A 138 1.61 2.76 21.78
CA GLY A 138 0.20 3.11 21.90
C GLY A 138 -0.42 2.63 23.22
N SER A 139 -1.38 3.39 23.73
CA SER A 139 -2.27 2.97 24.80
C SER A 139 -3.07 1.73 24.39
N ARG A 140 -3.33 0.83 25.35
CA ARG A 140 -4.26 -0.31 25.21
C ARG A 140 -5.66 -0.01 25.74
N ASN A 141 -5.88 1.20 26.24
CA ASN A 141 -7.14 1.62 26.81
C ASN A 141 -8.01 2.23 25.70
N PRO A 142 -9.11 1.58 25.27
CA PRO A 142 -9.94 2.10 24.19
C PRO A 142 -10.58 3.47 24.49
N ARG A 143 -10.76 3.82 25.76
CA ARG A 143 -11.30 5.12 26.16
C ARG A 143 -10.36 6.28 25.81
N ASP A 144 -9.06 6.02 25.61
CA ASP A 144 -8.12 7.05 25.19
C ASP A 144 -8.30 7.44 23.71
N TYR A 145 -8.89 6.56 22.90
CA TYR A 145 -9.10 6.77 21.47
C TYR A 145 -10.55 7.11 21.12
N ASP A 146 -11.52 6.85 22.01
CA ASP A 146 -12.93 7.03 21.69
C ASP A 146 -13.25 8.47 21.24
N ASN A 147 -13.98 8.59 20.12
CA ASN A 147 -14.33 9.90 19.53
C ASN A 147 -15.69 10.43 19.99
N GLY A 148 -16.28 9.84 21.02
CA GLY A 148 -17.57 10.21 21.60
C GLY A 148 -18.72 9.27 21.23
N LEU A 149 -18.50 8.30 20.32
CA LEU A 149 -19.50 7.29 19.98
C LEU A 149 -19.59 6.16 21.03
N GLY A 150 -18.58 6.00 21.90
CA GLY A 150 -18.59 5.04 23.00
C GLY A 150 -18.41 3.58 22.60
N THR A 151 -18.07 3.30 21.34
CA THR A 151 -17.89 1.94 20.80
C THR A 151 -16.44 1.60 20.48
N CYS A 152 -15.47 2.48 20.76
CA CYS A 152 -14.07 2.14 20.57
C CYS A 152 -13.67 0.95 21.47
N GLY A 153 -12.88 0.00 20.94
CA GLY A 153 -12.56 -1.24 21.64
C GLY A 153 -13.66 -2.30 21.60
N THR A 154 -14.52 -2.25 20.58
CA THR A 154 -15.57 -3.25 20.36
C THR A 154 -15.63 -3.70 18.89
N ALA A 155 -16.51 -4.67 18.59
CA ALA A 155 -16.89 -4.99 17.21
C ALA A 155 -18.42 -5.07 17.13
N THR A 156 -19.01 -4.40 16.13
CA THR A 156 -20.47 -4.23 16.01
C THR A 156 -20.93 -4.34 14.56
N SER A 157 -22.23 -4.37 14.31
CA SER A 157 -22.77 -4.25 12.94
C SER A 157 -22.68 -2.81 12.38
N ASP A 158 -22.47 -1.80 13.23
CA ASP A 158 -22.25 -0.43 12.81
C ASP A 158 -20.83 -0.24 12.24
N LYS A 159 -20.74 0.52 11.16
CA LYS A 159 -19.51 0.84 10.42
C LYS A 159 -18.98 2.25 10.70
N ALA A 160 -19.67 3.04 11.52
CA ALA A 160 -19.23 4.37 11.91
C ALA A 160 -17.92 4.27 12.71
N LYS A 161 -16.84 4.90 12.21
CA LYS A 161 -15.54 4.91 12.90
C LYS A 161 -15.70 5.56 14.28
N SER A 162 -15.31 4.87 15.35
CA SER A 162 -15.43 5.35 16.74
C SER A 162 -14.11 5.55 17.48
N CYS A 163 -12.97 5.24 16.86
CA CYS A 163 -11.64 5.46 17.41
C CYS A 163 -10.88 6.53 16.62
N ASN A 164 -10.25 7.46 17.33
CA ASN A 164 -9.19 8.33 16.83
C ASN A 164 -7.91 7.50 16.58
N PRO A 165 -7.04 7.91 15.64
CA PRO A 165 -5.75 7.26 15.42
C PRO A 165 -4.78 7.53 16.58
N LEU A 166 -3.69 6.75 16.67
CA LEU A 166 -2.60 7.04 17.61
C LEU A 166 -1.88 8.34 17.26
N ILE A 167 -1.60 8.57 15.97
CA ILE A 167 -1.07 9.85 15.49
C ILE A 167 -1.99 10.38 14.39
N HIS A 168 -2.47 11.61 14.59
CA HIS A 168 -3.26 12.35 13.62
C HIS A 168 -2.47 13.54 13.10
N VAL A 169 -2.41 13.66 11.78
CA VAL A 169 -1.80 14.79 11.08
C VAL A 169 -2.91 15.40 10.24
N ALA A 170 -3.51 16.50 10.66
CA ALA A 170 -4.66 17.10 10.00
C ALA A 170 -4.38 18.56 9.65
N ASP A 171 -4.72 18.96 8.42
CA ASP A 171 -4.59 20.35 7.94
C ASP A 171 -3.16 20.92 8.12
N THR A 172 -2.15 20.10 7.83
CA THR A 172 -0.74 20.46 8.01
C THR A 172 0.00 20.67 6.69
N ALA A 173 1.06 21.47 6.73
CA ALA A 173 2.08 21.51 5.69
C ALA A 173 3.47 21.27 6.29
N ASN A 174 4.35 20.56 5.58
CA ASN A 174 5.77 20.38 5.91
C ASN A 174 6.02 19.72 7.29
N SER A 175 5.16 18.81 7.71
CA SER A 175 5.34 18.02 8.93
C SER A 175 5.99 16.68 8.63
N ALA A 176 6.62 16.05 9.62
CA ALA A 176 7.29 14.77 9.40
C ALA A 176 7.32 13.86 10.64
N ILE A 177 7.50 12.56 10.41
CA ILE A 177 7.89 11.59 11.43
C ILE A 177 9.15 10.88 10.93
N VAL A 178 10.22 10.92 11.71
CA VAL A 178 11.56 10.49 11.25
C VAL A 178 12.36 9.77 12.33
N GLY A 179 13.41 9.09 11.89
CA GLY A 179 14.46 8.52 12.74
C GLY A 179 14.32 7.01 12.90
N ALA A 180 15.43 6.37 13.27
CA ALA A 180 15.57 4.91 13.34
C ALA A 180 14.92 4.23 14.56
N GLY A 181 13.98 4.92 15.23
CA GLY A 181 13.19 4.39 16.33
C GLY A 181 11.96 3.60 15.87
N LYS A 182 11.02 3.38 16.79
CA LYS A 182 9.80 2.61 16.53
C LYS A 182 8.54 3.32 17.01
N ILE A 183 7.43 3.06 16.32
CA ILE A 183 6.07 3.30 16.80
C ILE A 183 5.37 1.95 16.85
N ASP A 184 4.97 1.51 18.04
CA ASP A 184 4.31 0.22 18.27
C ASP A 184 2.86 0.44 18.71
N GLY A 185 1.92 0.01 17.86
CA GLY A 185 0.50 0.14 18.10
C GLY A 185 -0.09 -0.90 19.05
N ARG A 186 0.67 -1.95 19.40
CA ARG A 186 0.28 -3.02 20.34
C ARG A 186 -1.04 -3.71 20.01
N GLY A 187 -1.30 -3.95 18.72
CA GLY A 187 -2.52 -4.56 18.20
C GLY A 187 -2.86 -5.92 18.82
N GLY A 188 -1.84 -6.73 19.12
CA GLY A 188 -2.00 -8.05 19.74
C GLY A 188 -2.06 -8.07 21.27
N SER A 189 -1.91 -6.92 21.93
CA SER A 189 -1.99 -6.87 23.40
C SER A 189 -3.43 -6.77 23.89
N THR A 190 -3.73 -7.48 24.97
CA THR A 190 -5.06 -7.44 25.61
C THR A 190 -5.40 -6.03 26.09
N LEU A 191 -6.64 -5.61 25.84
CA LEU A 191 -7.18 -4.31 26.23
C LEU A 191 -7.24 -4.16 27.76
N THR A 192 -7.06 -2.94 28.25
CA THR A 192 -7.04 -2.64 29.69
C THR A 192 -8.33 -2.03 30.22
N ALA A 193 -9.25 -1.62 29.34
CA ALA A 193 -10.53 -1.04 29.72
C ALA A 193 -11.64 -1.34 28.70
N GLY A 194 -12.88 -0.94 29.04
CA GLY A 194 -14.05 -1.19 28.21
C GLY A 194 -14.60 -2.61 28.35
N PRO A 195 -15.59 -2.99 27.50
CA PRO A 195 -16.27 -4.29 27.61
C PRO A 195 -15.36 -5.52 27.40
N ASN A 196 -14.20 -5.32 26.76
CA ASN A 196 -13.25 -6.36 26.40
C ASN A 196 -11.95 -6.31 27.23
N ALA A 197 -11.95 -5.59 28.36
CA ALA A 197 -10.81 -5.48 29.25
C ALA A 197 -10.36 -6.85 29.77
N GLY A 198 -9.07 -7.16 29.64
CA GLY A 198 -8.49 -8.42 30.10
C GLY A 198 -8.92 -9.66 29.31
N THR A 199 -9.73 -9.49 28.26
CA THR A 199 -10.27 -10.61 27.47
C THR A 199 -9.79 -10.56 26.03
N ALA A 200 -9.97 -9.47 25.30
CA ALA A 200 -9.59 -9.40 23.89
C ALA A 200 -8.47 -8.37 23.64
N SER A 201 -7.68 -8.60 22.60
CA SER A 201 -6.81 -7.62 21.97
C SER A 201 -7.54 -6.85 20.86
N TRP A 202 -6.88 -5.87 20.25
CA TRP A 202 -7.42 -5.20 19.07
C TRP A 202 -7.59 -6.15 17.88
N TRP A 203 -6.64 -7.07 17.67
CA TRP A 203 -6.69 -8.04 16.59
C TRP A 203 -7.73 -9.12 16.80
N ASP A 204 -8.01 -9.53 18.04
CA ASP A 204 -9.15 -10.41 18.33
C ASP A 204 -10.47 -9.77 17.86
N LEU A 205 -10.64 -8.47 18.08
CA LEU A 205 -11.81 -7.71 17.63
C LEU A 205 -11.86 -7.60 16.10
N ALA A 206 -10.72 -7.35 15.44
CA ALA A 206 -10.63 -7.33 13.98
C ALA A 206 -11.00 -8.69 13.36
N TYR A 207 -10.58 -9.78 14.00
CA TYR A 207 -10.87 -11.14 13.54
C TYR A 207 -12.36 -11.50 13.62
N LEU A 208 -13.18 -10.77 14.40
CA LEU A 208 -14.63 -10.95 14.42
C LEU A 208 -15.32 -10.60 13.10
N ASN A 209 -14.66 -9.89 12.19
CA ASN A 209 -15.15 -9.75 10.82
C ASN A 209 -15.21 -11.11 10.10
N VAL A 210 -14.17 -11.93 10.25
CA VAL A 210 -14.08 -13.26 9.63
C VAL A 210 -15.11 -14.21 10.21
N THR A 211 -15.25 -14.23 11.55
CA THR A 211 -16.08 -15.24 12.23
C THR A 211 -17.55 -14.83 12.41
N LYS A 212 -17.85 -13.53 12.41
CA LYS A 212 -19.20 -13.00 12.72
C LYS A 212 -19.68 -11.93 11.74
N GLY A 213 -18.87 -11.50 10.77
CA GLY A 213 -19.23 -10.41 9.85
C GLY A 213 -19.39 -9.04 10.52
N LEU A 214 -18.78 -8.85 11.69
CA LEU A 214 -18.82 -7.59 12.43
C LEU A 214 -17.73 -6.62 11.96
N SER A 215 -17.98 -5.33 12.11
CA SER A 215 -17.00 -4.28 11.90
C SER A 215 -16.34 -3.91 13.22
N GLN A 216 -15.01 -3.95 13.22
CA GLN A 216 -14.17 -3.63 14.36
C GLN A 216 -14.02 -2.11 14.56
N HIS A 217 -13.96 -1.70 15.81
CA HIS A 217 -13.75 -0.33 16.24
C HIS A 217 -12.41 -0.23 16.95
N VAL A 218 -11.34 -0.08 16.17
CA VAL A 218 -9.95 -0.11 16.64
C VAL A 218 -9.15 1.03 15.99
N PRO A 219 -8.15 1.62 16.67
CA PRO A 219 -7.46 2.81 16.18
C PRO A 219 -6.48 2.49 15.03
N ARG A 220 -6.34 3.42 14.08
CA ARG A 220 -5.24 3.42 13.10
C ARG A 220 -3.95 3.88 13.77
N LEU A 221 -2.79 3.48 13.24
CA LEU A 221 -1.51 3.94 13.79
C LEU A 221 -1.24 5.40 13.39
N LEU A 222 -1.28 5.69 12.08
CA LEU A 222 -1.07 7.03 11.53
C LEU A 222 -2.15 7.37 10.49
N GLN A 223 -2.85 8.48 10.73
CA GLN A 223 -3.78 9.10 9.78
C GLN A 223 -3.26 10.48 9.39
N ILE A 224 -3.23 10.76 8.08
CA ILE A 224 -2.84 12.05 7.53
C ILE A 224 -3.97 12.59 6.67
N ASP A 225 -4.60 13.67 7.09
CA ASP A 225 -5.76 14.28 6.45
C ASP A 225 -5.45 15.68 5.95
N ASP A 226 -5.93 16.00 4.75
CA ASP A 226 -5.98 17.37 4.19
C ASP A 226 -4.63 18.12 4.30
N SER A 227 -3.52 17.39 4.15
CA SER A 227 -2.17 17.89 4.42
C SER A 227 -1.30 17.95 3.16
N SER A 228 -0.15 18.62 3.28
CA SER A 228 0.83 18.74 2.19
C SER A 228 2.27 18.56 2.64
N ASP A 229 3.08 18.02 1.73
CA ASP A 229 4.52 17.84 1.90
C ASP A 229 4.90 17.11 3.20
N PHE A 230 4.22 15.98 3.47
CA PHE A 230 4.49 15.16 4.64
C PHE A 230 5.62 14.15 4.38
N THR A 231 6.49 13.94 5.37
CA THR A 231 7.62 13.02 5.26
C THR A 231 7.60 11.93 6.34
N LEU A 232 7.77 10.67 5.91
CA LEU A 232 8.13 9.53 6.75
C LEU A 232 9.54 9.06 6.37
N TYR A 233 10.48 9.03 7.33
CA TYR A 233 11.87 8.70 7.01
C TYR A 233 12.58 7.85 8.05
N ASP A 234 13.10 6.69 7.62
CA ASP A 234 13.87 5.71 8.41
C ASP A 234 13.18 5.20 9.68
N ILE A 235 11.87 5.37 9.81
CA ILE A 235 11.08 4.96 10.98
C ILE A 235 10.50 3.55 10.83
N THR A 236 10.42 2.82 11.94
CA THR A 236 9.73 1.54 12.02
C THR A 236 8.32 1.72 12.61
N LEU A 237 7.32 1.10 11.99
CA LEU A 237 5.92 1.06 12.42
C LEU A 237 5.51 -0.39 12.67
N GLU A 238 5.13 -0.74 13.88
CA GLU A 238 4.84 -2.13 14.26
C GLU A 238 3.48 -2.30 14.89
N ASN A 239 2.95 -3.51 14.70
CA ASN A 239 1.78 -4.05 15.38
C ASN A 239 0.59 -3.07 15.42
N SER A 240 0.29 -2.42 14.30
CA SER A 240 -0.85 -1.51 14.26
C SER A 240 -2.17 -2.24 14.60
N PRO A 241 -3.05 -1.68 15.44
CA PRO A 241 -4.38 -2.25 15.70
C PRO A 241 -5.27 -2.28 14.45
N ASN A 242 -5.06 -1.32 13.55
CA ASN A 242 -5.72 -1.20 12.24
C ASN A 242 -4.66 -0.98 11.15
N PHE A 243 -4.95 -0.20 10.11
CA PHE A 243 -3.98 0.23 9.10
C PHE A 243 -2.83 1.05 9.70
N HIS A 244 -1.62 0.86 9.17
CA HIS A 244 -0.41 1.52 9.68
C HIS A 244 -0.33 2.97 9.21
N VAL A 245 -0.25 3.21 7.90
CA VAL A 245 -0.20 4.55 7.32
C VAL A 245 -1.39 4.75 6.40
N THR A 246 -2.22 5.74 6.72
CA THR A 246 -3.40 6.09 5.92
C THR A 246 -3.40 7.56 5.62
N THR A 247 -3.76 7.91 4.38
CA THR A 247 -3.93 9.31 4.00
C THR A 247 -5.26 9.55 3.34
N ASP A 248 -5.82 10.74 3.55
CA ASP A 248 -7.00 11.25 2.84
C ASP A 248 -6.71 12.70 2.41
N ASN A 249 -6.87 13.04 1.12
CA ASN A 249 -6.64 14.38 0.56
C ASN A 249 -5.22 14.97 0.70
N VAL A 250 -4.17 14.14 0.66
CA VAL A 250 -2.79 14.60 0.83
C VAL A 250 -2.12 14.96 -0.50
N VAL A 251 -1.38 16.07 -0.52
CA VAL A 251 -0.60 16.53 -1.69
C VAL A 251 0.88 16.61 -1.35
N GLY A 252 1.69 15.69 -1.88
CA GLY A 252 3.09 15.56 -1.49
C GLY A 252 3.23 14.69 -0.25
N LEU A 253 3.56 13.42 -0.48
CA LEU A 253 3.87 12.46 0.58
C LEU A 253 5.13 11.70 0.18
N THR A 254 6.17 11.76 1.00
CA THR A 254 7.39 10.99 0.81
C THR A 254 7.59 10.04 1.98
N ALA A 255 7.54 8.74 1.72
CA ALA A 255 7.94 7.69 2.65
C ALA A 255 9.21 7.02 2.12
N TRP A 256 10.29 7.05 2.89
CA TRP A 256 11.60 6.56 2.45
C TRP A 256 12.29 5.75 3.55
N GLY A 257 12.67 4.51 3.25
CA GLY A 257 13.42 3.67 4.19
C GLY A 257 12.59 3.19 5.39
N ILE A 258 11.26 3.26 5.31
CA ILE A 258 10.38 2.86 6.41
C ILE A 258 10.27 1.34 6.49
N LYS A 259 9.97 0.85 7.69
CA LYS A 259 9.85 -0.58 7.99
C LYS A 259 8.48 -0.79 8.65
N ILE A 260 7.66 -1.70 8.12
CA ILE A 260 6.31 -1.99 8.63
C ILE A 260 6.20 -3.47 8.98
N LEU A 261 5.83 -3.81 10.21
CA LEU A 261 5.74 -5.19 10.68
C LEU A 261 4.51 -5.45 11.56
N ALA A 262 3.62 -6.32 11.09
CA ALA A 262 2.53 -6.85 11.91
C ALA A 262 2.19 -8.31 11.52
N PRO A 263 2.28 -9.29 12.43
CA PRO A 263 2.77 -9.21 13.81
C PRO A 263 4.30 -9.28 13.92
N SER A 264 4.86 -8.58 14.90
CA SER A 264 6.27 -8.73 15.33
C SER A 264 6.48 -9.99 16.20
N LEU A 265 7.74 -10.28 16.56
CA LEU A 265 8.08 -11.37 17.50
C LEU A 265 7.50 -11.20 18.91
N VAL A 266 7.01 -10.01 19.29
CA VAL A 266 6.28 -9.82 20.57
C VAL A 266 4.99 -10.64 20.59
N TYR A 267 4.35 -10.77 19.44
CA TYR A 267 3.04 -11.42 19.29
C TYR A 267 3.08 -12.69 18.43
N SER A 268 4.27 -13.17 18.08
CA SER A 268 4.42 -14.32 17.19
C SER A 268 5.63 -15.17 17.56
N ARG A 269 5.94 -16.19 16.75
CA ARG A 269 7.11 -17.05 16.90
C ARG A 269 7.89 -17.05 15.58
N PRO A 270 9.21 -17.34 15.60
CA PRO A 270 10.00 -17.46 14.38
C PRO A 270 9.33 -18.36 13.33
N GLY A 271 9.27 -17.88 12.10
CA GLY A 271 8.56 -18.49 10.97
C GLY A 271 7.03 -18.48 11.11
N TYR A 272 6.48 -17.52 11.88
CA TYR A 272 5.06 -17.41 12.22
C TYR A 272 4.42 -18.70 12.78
N ARG A 273 5.21 -19.49 13.53
CA ARG A 273 4.77 -20.79 14.07
C ARG A 273 4.06 -20.64 15.42
N CYS A 274 2.75 -20.38 15.39
CA CYS A 274 1.96 -20.31 16.62
C CYS A 274 1.64 -21.70 17.22
N PRO A 275 1.63 -21.85 18.55
CA PRO A 275 1.11 -23.06 19.20
C PRO A 275 -0.34 -23.35 18.79
N ALA A 276 -0.70 -24.63 18.67
CA ALA A 276 -2.09 -25.02 18.40
C ALA A 276 -3.02 -24.45 19.48
N GLY A 277 -4.15 -23.86 19.08
CA GLY A 277 -5.10 -23.27 20.03
C GLY A 277 -4.74 -21.87 20.55
N SER A 278 -3.68 -21.23 20.03
CA SER A 278 -3.23 -19.92 20.56
C SER A 278 -3.62 -18.70 19.72
N THR A 279 -4.18 -18.93 18.53
CA THR A 279 -4.59 -17.94 17.53
C THR A 279 -6.09 -17.63 17.60
N PRO A 280 -6.55 -16.46 17.08
CA PRO A 280 -7.93 -15.98 17.26
C PRO A 280 -9.00 -16.78 16.53
N ASP A 281 -8.64 -17.63 15.58
CA ASP A 281 -9.55 -18.57 14.90
C ASP A 281 -10.10 -19.66 15.82
N VAL A 282 -9.37 -19.96 16.90
CA VAL A 282 -9.70 -21.02 17.86
C VAL A 282 -9.75 -20.53 19.31
N ASN A 283 -9.11 -19.42 19.63
CA ASN A 283 -9.05 -18.86 20.97
C ASN A 283 -9.45 -17.36 20.98
N PRO A 284 -10.57 -16.98 21.60
CA PRO A 284 -11.01 -15.58 21.68
C PRO A 284 -10.12 -14.67 22.57
N HIS A 285 -9.09 -15.25 23.20
CA HIS A 285 -8.09 -14.59 24.02
C HIS A 285 -6.70 -14.96 23.48
N ALA A 286 -6.44 -14.64 22.21
CA ALA A 286 -5.24 -15.09 21.51
C ALA A 286 -3.96 -14.56 22.18
N THR A 287 -2.91 -15.36 22.12
CA THR A 287 -1.59 -15.04 22.68
C THR A 287 -0.48 -15.13 21.63
N CYS A 288 -0.83 -15.56 20.42
CA CYS A 288 0.04 -15.63 19.27
C CYS A 288 -0.77 -15.31 18.03
N PHE A 289 -0.15 -14.55 17.13
CA PHE A 289 -0.71 -14.10 15.88
C PHE A 289 0.26 -14.41 14.76
N THR A 290 -0.32 -14.59 13.59
CA THR A 290 0.35 -14.71 12.31
C THR A 290 -0.18 -13.58 11.42
N PRO A 291 0.44 -13.29 10.26
CA PRO A 291 -0.13 -12.35 9.29
C PRO A 291 -1.60 -12.68 8.99
N GLU A 292 -1.93 -13.96 8.82
CA GLU A 292 -3.28 -14.41 8.49
C GLU A 292 -4.33 -14.06 9.57
N THR A 293 -3.91 -13.95 10.82
CA THR A 293 -4.81 -13.72 11.97
C THR A 293 -4.80 -12.28 12.47
N ALA A 294 -3.79 -11.48 12.10
CA ALA A 294 -3.73 -10.05 12.35
C ALA A 294 -4.49 -9.25 11.27
N LYS A 295 -5.81 -9.38 11.21
CA LYS A 295 -6.66 -8.79 10.16
C LYS A 295 -6.73 -7.25 10.23
N ASN A 296 -6.97 -6.63 9.08
CA ASN A 296 -7.19 -5.20 8.87
C ASN A 296 -5.97 -4.33 9.22
N THR A 297 -4.80 -4.81 8.80
CA THR A 297 -3.48 -4.25 9.14
C THR A 297 -2.73 -3.71 7.91
N ASP A 298 -3.42 -3.25 6.86
CA ASP A 298 -2.80 -2.67 5.65
C ASP A 298 -1.58 -1.76 5.99
N GLY A 299 -0.52 -1.89 5.20
CA GLY A 299 0.75 -1.22 5.46
C GLY A 299 0.71 0.27 5.09
N PHE A 300 0.64 0.57 3.80
CA PHE A 300 0.69 1.94 3.31
C PHE A 300 -0.45 2.24 2.34
N ASP A 301 -1.41 3.04 2.81
CA ASP A 301 -2.71 3.25 2.17
C ASP A 301 -2.92 4.71 1.76
N PRO A 302 -2.32 5.14 0.63
CA PRO A 302 -2.59 6.47 0.12
C PRO A 302 -4.01 6.55 -0.43
N GLY A 303 -4.87 7.28 0.28
CA GLY A 303 -6.25 7.55 -0.08
C GLY A 303 -6.40 8.97 -0.63
N GLN A 304 -7.05 9.13 -1.78
CA GLN A 304 -7.37 10.44 -2.37
C GLN A 304 -6.17 11.38 -2.31
N SER A 305 -5.01 10.94 -2.80
CA SER A 305 -3.74 11.63 -2.57
C SER A 305 -2.99 11.82 -3.88
N LYS A 306 -2.13 12.84 -3.96
CA LYS A 306 -1.31 13.05 -5.16
C LYS A 306 0.13 13.41 -4.85
N LYS A 307 1.04 13.06 -5.78
CA LYS A 307 2.49 13.19 -5.61
C LYS A 307 2.98 12.36 -4.42
N VAL A 308 2.74 11.06 -4.49
CA VAL A 308 3.11 10.10 -3.44
C VAL A 308 4.34 9.31 -3.88
N LEU A 309 5.38 9.30 -3.05
CA LEU A 309 6.55 8.45 -3.20
C LEU A 309 6.66 7.50 -2.00
N LEU A 310 6.72 6.20 -2.27
CA LEU A 310 7.20 5.19 -1.32
C LEU A 310 8.46 4.54 -1.88
N ALA A 311 9.60 4.74 -1.22
CA ALA A 311 10.89 4.27 -1.71
C ALA A 311 11.69 3.48 -0.67
N TYR A 312 12.44 2.47 -1.12
CA TYR A 312 13.41 1.72 -0.31
C TYR A 312 12.83 1.17 1.02
N SER A 313 11.55 0.79 1.01
CA SER A 313 10.81 0.43 2.21
C SER A 313 10.54 -1.07 2.29
N TYR A 314 10.34 -1.55 3.52
CA TYR A 314 10.16 -2.96 3.85
C TYR A 314 8.82 -3.13 4.55
N ILE A 315 7.94 -3.97 4.02
CA ILE A 315 6.56 -4.08 4.52
C ILE A 315 6.18 -5.55 4.67
N GLY A 316 5.82 -5.95 5.89
CA GLY A 316 5.13 -7.21 6.12
C GLY A 316 3.99 -7.06 7.10
N THR A 317 2.81 -7.57 6.74
CA THR A 317 1.57 -7.29 7.48
C THR A 317 0.51 -8.38 7.29
N GLY A 318 -0.64 -8.31 7.94
CA GLY A 318 -1.70 -9.31 7.73
C GLY A 318 -2.49 -9.15 6.44
N ASP A 319 -2.66 -7.91 5.96
CA ASP A 319 -3.40 -7.55 4.75
C ASP A 319 -2.50 -6.88 3.69
N ASP A 320 -2.99 -5.86 2.98
CA ASP A 320 -2.31 -5.27 1.82
C ASP A 320 -0.98 -4.61 2.23
N GLY A 321 0.09 -4.85 1.46
CA GLY A 321 1.36 -4.15 1.69
C GLY A 321 1.22 -2.67 1.35
N VAL A 322 0.59 -2.41 0.20
CA VAL A 322 0.09 -1.10 -0.21
C VAL A 322 -1.35 -1.27 -0.69
N ALA A 323 -2.26 -0.42 -0.24
CA ALA A 323 -3.60 -0.30 -0.82
C ALA A 323 -3.93 1.15 -1.20
N ILE A 324 -3.77 1.49 -2.47
CA ILE A 324 -4.14 2.80 -3.00
C ILE A 324 -5.67 2.88 -3.05
N LYS A 325 -6.28 3.90 -2.43
CA LYS A 325 -7.74 4.08 -2.41
C LYS A 325 -8.12 5.44 -3.00
N ALA A 326 -9.29 5.54 -3.62
CA ALA A 326 -9.79 6.77 -4.25
C ALA A 326 -11.31 6.86 -4.05
N HIS A 327 -11.73 7.07 -2.81
CA HIS A 327 -13.13 7.18 -2.44
C HIS A 327 -13.69 8.57 -2.77
N ALA A 328 -14.83 8.66 -3.46
CA ALA A 328 -15.55 9.91 -3.62
C ALA A 328 -16.44 10.17 -2.41
N SER A 329 -16.13 11.20 -1.62
CA SER A 329 -16.97 11.64 -0.50
C SER A 329 -17.79 12.87 -0.86
N SER A 330 -18.84 13.16 -0.07
CA SER A 330 -19.58 14.43 -0.15
C SER A 330 -18.75 15.63 0.33
N LYS A 331 -17.62 15.38 1.00
CA LYS A 331 -16.58 16.37 1.31
C LYS A 331 -15.66 16.54 0.10
N ARG A 332 -14.66 17.40 0.23
CA ARG A 332 -13.56 17.51 -0.74
C ARG A 332 -12.92 16.12 -0.93
N SER A 333 -12.76 15.70 -2.18
CA SER A 333 -12.05 14.48 -2.56
C SER A 333 -11.22 14.78 -3.79
N ILE A 334 -9.91 14.51 -3.74
CA ILE A 334 -9.06 14.52 -4.94
C ILE A 334 -8.92 13.08 -5.48
N ALA A 335 -8.53 12.97 -6.75
CA ALA A 335 -8.15 11.68 -7.31
C ALA A 335 -6.85 11.18 -6.69
N SER A 336 -6.65 9.86 -6.70
CA SER A 336 -5.35 9.28 -6.39
C SER A 336 -4.48 9.30 -7.64
N GLU A 337 -3.55 10.25 -7.72
CA GLU A 337 -2.82 10.50 -8.97
C GLU A 337 -1.35 10.88 -8.79
N ASN A 338 -0.51 10.59 -9.78
CA ASN A 338 0.93 10.87 -9.75
C ASN A 338 1.58 10.21 -8.53
N MET A 339 1.73 8.88 -8.58
CA MET A 339 2.33 8.10 -7.50
C MET A 339 3.42 7.19 -8.04
N LEU A 340 4.49 7.03 -7.25
CA LEU A 340 5.62 6.17 -7.57
C LEU A 340 5.99 5.32 -6.34
N PHE A 341 6.12 4.02 -6.57
CA PHE A 341 6.52 3.05 -5.56
C PHE A 341 7.79 2.37 -6.05
N ALA A 342 8.94 2.74 -5.50
CA ALA A 342 10.25 2.40 -6.05
C ALA A 342 11.12 1.59 -5.07
N TYR A 343 11.68 0.46 -5.51
CA TYR A 343 12.69 -0.30 -4.76
C TYR A 343 12.20 -0.82 -3.40
N ASN A 344 10.96 -1.26 -3.32
CA ASN A 344 10.33 -1.75 -2.08
C ASN A 344 10.38 -3.29 -1.98
N GLN A 345 10.32 -3.79 -0.75
CA GLN A 345 10.39 -5.21 -0.40
C GLN A 345 9.17 -5.60 0.42
N PHE A 346 8.32 -6.47 -0.10
CA PHE A 346 7.12 -6.95 0.60
C PHE A 346 7.29 -8.39 1.10
N TYR A 347 6.75 -8.66 2.29
CA TYR A 347 6.83 -9.96 2.97
C TYR A 347 5.46 -10.33 3.52
N TYR A 348 4.92 -11.53 3.25
CA TYR A 348 3.58 -11.95 3.73
C TYR A 348 2.57 -10.79 3.68
N THR A 349 2.03 -10.46 2.51
CA THR A 349 1.00 -9.41 2.37
C THR A 349 -0.11 -9.90 1.45
N HIS A 350 -1.20 -9.14 1.36
CA HIS A 350 -2.22 -9.31 0.32
C HIS A 350 -1.86 -8.62 -1.00
N GLY A 351 -0.60 -8.20 -1.14
CA GLY A 351 0.00 -7.70 -2.36
C GLY A 351 0.08 -6.19 -2.45
N PHE A 352 0.43 -5.74 -3.64
CA PHE A 352 0.34 -4.34 -4.05
C PHE A 352 -1.04 -4.13 -4.69
N SER A 353 -1.92 -3.41 -4.00
CA SER A 353 -3.33 -3.27 -4.36
C SER A 353 -3.69 -1.84 -4.77
N LEU A 354 -4.51 -1.73 -5.81
CA LEU A 354 -5.34 -0.57 -6.10
C LEU A 354 -6.80 -0.95 -5.80
N GLY A 355 -7.46 -0.18 -4.93
CA GLY A 355 -8.86 -0.33 -4.55
C GLY A 355 -9.10 -0.96 -3.16
N SER A 356 -10.36 -1.27 -2.80
CA SER A 356 -11.51 -1.39 -3.72
C SER A 356 -12.17 -0.08 -4.15
N GLU A 357 -12.04 0.98 -3.36
CA GLU A 357 -12.64 2.29 -3.64
C GLU A 357 -11.86 2.98 -4.77
N THR A 358 -12.49 3.20 -5.92
CA THR A 358 -11.87 3.79 -7.13
C THR A 358 -12.68 4.96 -7.71
N ASP A 359 -13.72 5.39 -7.02
CA ASP A 359 -14.78 6.27 -7.52
C ASP A 359 -14.42 7.76 -7.60
N SER A 360 -13.32 8.23 -6.98
CA SER A 360 -12.72 9.55 -7.28
C SER A 360 -11.66 9.48 -8.40
N GLY A 361 -11.35 8.28 -8.88
CA GLY A 361 -10.43 8.00 -9.98
C GLY A 361 -8.98 7.81 -9.54
N MET A 362 -8.25 6.98 -10.31
CA MET A 362 -6.83 6.66 -10.12
C MET A 362 -6.07 6.79 -11.43
N ARG A 363 -4.91 7.47 -11.43
CA ARG A 363 -4.12 7.66 -12.66
C ARG A 363 -2.65 8.04 -12.47
N HIS A 364 -1.81 7.74 -13.45
CA HIS A 364 -0.37 8.06 -13.42
C HIS A 364 0.32 7.41 -12.21
N ILE A 365 0.17 6.09 -12.07
CA ILE A 365 0.71 5.31 -10.95
C ILE A 365 1.73 4.31 -11.48
N ALA A 366 2.96 4.40 -10.98
CA ALA A 366 4.04 3.52 -11.35
C ALA A 366 4.59 2.73 -10.15
N VAL A 367 4.92 1.47 -10.39
CA VAL A 367 5.64 0.60 -9.47
C VAL A 367 6.91 0.14 -10.18
N ARG A 368 8.08 0.39 -9.57
CA ARG A 368 9.38 0.00 -10.12
C ARG A 368 10.23 -0.73 -9.09
N GLY A 369 10.80 -1.87 -9.46
CA GLY A 369 11.76 -2.56 -8.59
C GLY A 369 11.09 -3.08 -7.31
N LEU A 370 10.02 -3.84 -7.44
CA LEU A 370 9.32 -4.43 -6.30
C LEU A 370 9.71 -5.90 -6.15
N SER A 371 10.04 -6.31 -4.93
CA SER A 371 10.06 -7.73 -4.58
C SER A 371 8.85 -8.08 -3.71
N ILE A 372 8.26 -9.25 -3.94
CA ILE A 372 7.23 -9.82 -3.07
C ILE A 372 7.65 -11.23 -2.68
N ASP A 373 8.04 -11.37 -1.42
CA ASP A 373 8.36 -12.65 -0.80
C ASP A 373 7.14 -13.16 -0.01
N GLY A 374 6.27 -13.91 -0.69
CA GLY A 374 4.99 -14.35 -0.14
C GLY A 374 5.04 -15.61 0.72
N PHE A 375 6.26 -16.05 1.11
CA PHE A 375 6.71 -17.36 1.62
C PHE A 375 5.63 -18.42 1.91
N ASN A 376 4.88 -18.70 0.84
CA ASN A 376 3.92 -19.75 0.54
C ASN A 376 2.67 -19.83 1.44
N SER A 377 2.09 -18.67 1.75
CA SER A 377 0.80 -18.39 2.41
C SER A 377 -0.19 -19.57 2.54
N ASN A 378 -0.41 -20.04 3.77
CA ASN A 378 -1.48 -20.98 4.11
C ASN A 378 -2.88 -20.35 4.05
N ASP A 379 -2.95 -19.02 3.90
CA ASP A 379 -4.18 -18.24 3.98
C ASP A 379 -5.10 -18.49 2.81
N VAL A 380 -4.64 -18.96 1.64
CA VAL A 380 -5.53 -19.17 0.49
C VAL A 380 -6.65 -20.18 0.74
N ASN A 381 -6.51 -21.04 1.75
CA ASN A 381 -7.53 -22.01 2.14
C ASN A 381 -8.58 -21.40 3.09
N SER A 382 -8.20 -20.39 3.89
CA SER A 382 -9.07 -19.70 4.86
C SER A 382 -9.62 -18.37 4.33
N ASP A 383 -8.84 -17.66 3.55
CA ASP A 383 -9.11 -16.39 2.90
C ASP A 383 -8.75 -16.47 1.40
N PRO A 384 -9.73 -16.70 0.52
CA PRO A 384 -9.48 -16.79 -0.91
C PRO A 384 -9.11 -15.44 -1.54
N TYR A 385 -8.97 -14.36 -0.77
CA TYR A 385 -8.57 -13.03 -1.24
C TYR A 385 -7.15 -12.64 -0.81
N SER A 386 -6.44 -13.53 -0.12
CA SER A 386 -5.08 -13.33 0.38
C SER A 386 -3.98 -13.71 -0.63
N ALA A 387 -2.71 -13.46 -0.27
CA ALA A 387 -1.52 -13.95 -0.98
C ALA A 387 -1.42 -13.53 -2.46
N ASN A 388 -1.78 -12.28 -2.74
CA ASN A 388 -1.71 -11.72 -4.09
C ASN A 388 -0.37 -11.04 -4.35
N GLY A 389 -0.01 -10.94 -5.63
CA GLY A 389 1.10 -10.13 -6.11
C GLY A 389 0.63 -8.73 -6.43
N LEU A 390 0.34 -8.49 -7.72
CA LEU A 390 -0.20 -7.23 -8.22
C LEU A 390 -1.72 -7.32 -8.32
N ARG A 391 -2.43 -6.38 -7.70
CA ARG A 391 -3.89 -6.41 -7.60
C ARG A 391 -4.54 -5.08 -7.96
N ILE A 392 -5.61 -5.14 -8.74
CA ILE A 392 -6.52 -4.02 -9.01
C ILE A 392 -7.93 -4.55 -8.80
N LYS A 393 -8.63 -4.03 -7.79
CA LYS A 393 -9.94 -4.52 -7.36
C LYS A 393 -10.94 -3.39 -7.29
N SER A 394 -12.17 -3.61 -7.74
CA SER A 394 -13.31 -2.72 -7.47
C SER A 394 -14.63 -3.44 -7.71
N ASP A 395 -15.76 -2.74 -7.57
CA ASP A 395 -17.09 -3.27 -7.82
C ASP A 395 -18.09 -2.13 -8.15
N GLY A 396 -19.30 -2.48 -8.59
CA GLY A 396 -20.33 -1.54 -9.04
C GLY A 396 -20.83 -0.52 -8.00
N SER A 397 -20.48 -0.66 -6.71
CA SER A 397 -20.82 0.29 -5.65
C SER A 397 -19.79 1.40 -5.46
N ARG A 398 -18.56 1.23 -5.99
CA ARG A 398 -17.40 2.09 -5.72
C ARG A 398 -16.39 2.15 -6.86
N GLY A 399 -16.86 1.88 -8.08
CA GLY A 399 -16.08 1.93 -9.30
C GLY A 399 -15.84 3.34 -9.83
N GLY A 400 -14.75 3.50 -10.57
CA GLY A 400 -14.42 4.70 -11.32
C GLY A 400 -13.33 4.41 -12.34
N GLN A 401 -12.75 5.48 -12.89
CA GLN A 401 -11.67 5.38 -13.87
C GLN A 401 -10.34 5.03 -13.18
N VAL A 402 -9.70 3.94 -13.62
CA VAL A 402 -8.33 3.57 -13.25
C VAL A 402 -7.54 3.46 -14.55
N TYR A 403 -6.59 4.37 -14.79
CA TYR A 403 -5.82 4.32 -16.02
C TYR A 403 -4.38 4.80 -15.91
N ASP A 404 -3.54 4.42 -16.87
CA ASP A 404 -2.12 4.76 -16.87
C ASP A 404 -1.41 4.25 -15.61
N ILE A 405 -1.40 2.91 -15.51
CA ILE A 405 -0.80 2.15 -14.41
C ILE A 405 0.35 1.33 -14.97
N SER A 406 1.53 1.43 -14.38
CA SER A 406 2.71 0.67 -14.82
C SER A 406 3.34 -0.14 -13.69
N PHE A 407 3.69 -1.39 -13.99
CA PHE A 407 4.46 -2.27 -13.13
C PHE A 407 5.73 -2.68 -13.87
N GLU A 408 6.89 -2.31 -13.35
CA GLU A 408 8.18 -2.51 -13.98
C GLU A 408 9.17 -3.19 -13.03
N ASN A 409 9.86 -4.22 -13.53
CA ASN A 409 10.92 -4.92 -12.80
C ASN A 409 10.42 -5.47 -11.45
N VAL A 410 9.45 -6.37 -11.51
CA VAL A 410 8.80 -6.97 -10.33
C VAL A 410 9.23 -8.43 -10.20
N CYS A 411 9.79 -8.79 -9.05
CA CYS A 411 10.16 -10.15 -8.70
C CYS A 411 9.23 -10.69 -7.62
N MET A 412 8.66 -11.88 -7.84
CA MET A 412 7.77 -12.53 -6.88
C MET A 412 8.25 -13.95 -6.60
N ARG A 413 8.11 -14.40 -5.36
CA ARG A 413 8.21 -15.81 -5.02
C ARG A 413 7.19 -16.16 -3.96
N GLY A 414 6.66 -17.37 -4.03
CA GLY A 414 5.73 -17.85 -3.01
C GLY A 414 4.38 -17.18 -2.96
N VAL A 415 4.00 -16.49 -4.03
CA VAL A 415 2.73 -15.81 -4.19
C VAL A 415 1.72 -16.76 -4.83
N ALA A 416 0.54 -16.92 -4.23
CA ALA A 416 -0.48 -17.81 -4.75
C ALA A 416 -1.21 -17.22 -5.96
N ARG A 417 -1.40 -15.90 -5.96
CA ARG A 417 -2.12 -15.17 -7.02
C ARG A 417 -1.29 -14.01 -7.55
N PRO A 418 -0.34 -14.26 -8.48
CA PRO A 418 0.61 -13.24 -8.92
C PRO A 418 -0.06 -12.00 -9.53
N LEU A 419 -1.15 -12.19 -10.29
CA LEU A 419 -1.85 -11.11 -10.99
C LEU A 419 -3.36 -11.22 -10.77
N VAL A 420 -3.96 -10.22 -10.14
CA VAL A 420 -5.39 -10.20 -9.79
C VAL A 420 -6.04 -8.88 -10.20
N PHE A 421 -6.60 -8.81 -11.40
CA PHE A 421 -7.34 -7.65 -11.89
C PHE A 421 -8.83 -8.00 -12.02
N ASP A 422 -9.65 -7.47 -11.11
CA ASP A 422 -11.06 -7.85 -10.99
C ASP A 422 -11.95 -6.64 -10.67
N ALA A 423 -12.80 -6.28 -11.62
CA ALA A 423 -13.78 -5.21 -11.49
C ALA A 423 -15.11 -5.63 -10.83
N ASN A 424 -15.20 -6.85 -10.28
CA ASN A 424 -16.42 -7.44 -9.71
C ASN A 424 -16.21 -7.97 -8.29
N TYR A 425 -15.29 -7.36 -7.53
CA TYR A 425 -14.74 -7.85 -6.26
C TYR A 425 -15.80 -8.17 -5.18
N ALA A 426 -16.92 -7.44 -5.15
CA ALA A 426 -18.00 -7.66 -4.18
C ALA A 426 -19.39 -7.74 -4.85
N ASN A 427 -20.31 -8.50 -4.23
CA ASN A 427 -21.72 -8.47 -4.64
C ASN A 427 -22.39 -7.18 -4.17
N ALA A 428 -22.34 -6.16 -5.02
CA ALA A 428 -22.92 -4.88 -4.71
C ALA A 428 -24.44 -4.89 -4.93
N ALA A 429 -25.19 -4.50 -3.89
CA ALA A 429 -26.63 -4.23 -3.99
C ALA A 429 -26.94 -3.03 -4.91
N VAL A 430 -25.97 -2.12 -5.08
CA VAL A 430 -26.06 -0.93 -5.92
C VAL A 430 -24.96 -0.99 -6.98
N ARG A 431 -25.31 -0.83 -8.26
CA ARG A 431 -24.40 -0.91 -9.42
C ARG A 431 -24.43 0.35 -10.27
N ASN A 432 -24.21 1.52 -9.66
CA ASN A 432 -24.24 2.81 -10.35
C ASN A 432 -22.86 3.49 -10.48
N LYS A 433 -21.82 2.91 -9.89
CA LYS A 433 -20.44 3.37 -9.98
C LYS A 433 -19.61 2.29 -10.66
N LEU A 434 -19.57 2.32 -11.99
CA LEU A 434 -18.98 1.24 -12.79
C LEU A 434 -17.46 1.36 -12.83
N PRO A 435 -16.71 0.30 -12.47
CA PRO A 435 -15.26 0.30 -12.63
C PRO A 435 -14.86 0.27 -14.11
N ASN A 436 -13.86 1.06 -14.47
CA ASN A 436 -13.27 1.08 -15.81
C ASN A 436 -11.75 1.10 -15.69
N PHE A 437 -11.12 -0.02 -16.03
CA PHE A 437 -9.68 -0.21 -15.90
C PHE A 437 -9.05 -0.21 -17.29
N SER A 438 -8.14 0.73 -17.56
CA SER A 438 -7.51 0.82 -18.89
C SER A 438 -6.04 1.24 -18.82
N GLY A 439 -5.25 0.94 -19.84
CA GLY A 439 -3.84 1.37 -19.89
C GLY A 439 -3.00 0.80 -18.74
N ILE A 440 -3.18 -0.47 -18.43
CA ILE A 440 -2.37 -1.18 -17.43
C ILE A 440 -1.20 -1.87 -18.16
N ALA A 441 0.03 -1.52 -17.81
CA ALA A 441 1.25 -2.03 -18.43
C ALA A 441 2.09 -2.83 -17.44
N LEU A 442 2.51 -4.03 -17.84
CA LEU A 442 3.44 -4.88 -17.09
C LEU A 442 4.68 -5.09 -17.96
N THR A 443 5.84 -4.76 -17.42
CA THR A 443 7.14 -4.93 -18.09
C THR A 443 8.13 -5.57 -17.13
N ASN A 444 8.77 -6.67 -17.55
CA ASN A 444 9.71 -7.42 -16.71
C ASN A 444 9.09 -7.81 -15.36
N VAL A 445 8.03 -8.62 -15.41
CA VAL A 445 7.41 -9.19 -14.20
C VAL A 445 7.75 -10.67 -14.16
N HIS A 446 8.43 -11.12 -13.12
CA HIS A 446 8.84 -12.51 -12.97
C HIS A 446 8.39 -13.08 -11.62
N SER A 447 7.52 -14.09 -11.66
CA SER A 447 7.19 -14.93 -10.51
C SER A 447 7.93 -16.25 -10.60
N LEU A 448 8.73 -16.57 -9.59
CA LEU A 448 9.41 -17.87 -9.46
C LEU A 448 8.45 -19.01 -9.06
N GLY A 449 7.16 -18.68 -8.87
CA GLY A 449 6.14 -19.62 -8.44
C GLY A 449 6.31 -20.09 -7.00
N SER A 450 5.66 -21.20 -6.66
CA SER A 450 5.80 -21.85 -5.37
C SER A 450 5.56 -23.35 -5.45
N LYS A 451 6.13 -24.11 -4.49
CA LYS A 451 5.86 -25.55 -4.37
C LYS A 451 4.40 -25.86 -4.06
N ALA A 452 3.69 -24.95 -3.39
CA ALA A 452 2.31 -25.15 -2.98
C ALA A 452 1.29 -24.75 -4.07
N PHE A 453 1.63 -23.77 -4.91
CA PHE A 453 0.67 -23.10 -5.81
C PHE A 453 1.08 -23.14 -7.29
N GLY A 454 2.22 -23.75 -7.63
CA GLY A 454 2.72 -23.79 -9.00
C GLY A 454 3.07 -22.41 -9.51
N GLY A 455 2.66 -22.09 -10.74
CA GLY A 455 2.75 -20.75 -11.32
C GLY A 455 1.68 -19.78 -10.83
N GLY A 456 0.75 -20.25 -10.00
CA GLY A 456 -0.28 -19.45 -9.36
C GLY A 456 -1.59 -19.36 -10.13
N GLN A 457 -2.54 -18.64 -9.53
CA GLN A 457 -3.88 -18.44 -10.05
C GLN A 457 -4.09 -16.96 -10.45
N LEU A 458 -4.52 -16.72 -11.69
CA LEU A 458 -4.65 -15.39 -12.28
C LEU A 458 -6.12 -14.94 -12.38
N SER A 459 -6.36 -13.63 -12.35
CA SER A 459 -7.68 -13.04 -12.60
C SER A 459 -7.56 -11.85 -13.56
N PHE A 460 -8.35 -11.87 -14.63
CA PHE A 460 -8.52 -10.73 -15.54
C PHE A 460 -9.99 -10.63 -15.92
N TYR A 461 -10.73 -9.81 -15.16
CA TYR A 461 -12.17 -9.66 -15.28
C TYR A 461 -12.57 -8.19 -15.34
N GLY A 462 -12.86 -7.69 -16.54
CA GLY A 462 -13.47 -6.37 -16.71
C GLY A 462 -14.88 -6.32 -16.14
N TYR A 463 -15.42 -5.11 -16.03
CA TYR A 463 -16.80 -4.96 -15.59
C TYR A 463 -17.73 -5.38 -16.72
N ARG A 464 -18.72 -6.20 -16.40
CA ARG A 464 -19.75 -6.60 -17.37
C ARG A 464 -21.07 -6.87 -16.68
N ASP A 465 -22.13 -6.30 -17.25
CA ASP A 465 -23.51 -6.65 -16.93
C ASP A 465 -24.32 -6.91 -18.21
N ALA A 466 -25.65 -6.98 -18.11
CA ALA A 466 -26.53 -7.27 -19.24
C ALA A 466 -26.50 -6.20 -20.35
N THR A 467 -26.06 -4.99 -20.05
CA THR A 467 -26.14 -3.82 -20.93
C THR A 467 -24.80 -3.15 -21.20
N THR A 468 -23.83 -3.35 -20.32
CA THR A 468 -22.56 -2.64 -20.32
C THR A 468 -21.39 -3.61 -20.22
N THR A 469 -20.36 -3.42 -21.04
CA THR A 469 -19.06 -4.08 -20.93
C THR A 469 -17.98 -3.01 -20.90
N LEU A 470 -17.11 -3.06 -19.90
CA LEU A 470 -15.94 -2.18 -19.75
C LEU A 470 -14.71 -3.09 -19.60
N PRO A 471 -14.04 -3.41 -20.72
CA PRO A 471 -12.95 -4.36 -20.69
C PRO A 471 -11.69 -3.78 -20.05
N ILE A 472 -10.93 -4.62 -19.35
CA ILE A 472 -9.58 -4.26 -18.90
C ILE A 472 -8.67 -4.17 -20.12
N THR A 473 -7.91 -3.09 -20.29
CA THR A 473 -6.85 -3.05 -21.33
C THR A 473 -5.46 -3.22 -20.74
N LEU A 474 -4.76 -4.25 -21.20
CA LEU A 474 -3.47 -4.71 -20.69
C LEU A 474 -2.39 -4.68 -21.77
N SER A 475 -1.20 -4.19 -21.44
CA SER A 475 0.01 -4.34 -22.25
C SER A 475 1.03 -5.19 -21.48
N LEU A 476 1.45 -6.30 -22.06
CA LEU A 476 2.36 -7.26 -21.45
C LEU A 476 3.68 -7.33 -22.23
N ASP A 477 4.78 -7.21 -21.51
CA ASP A 477 6.14 -7.36 -22.03
C ASP A 477 7.02 -8.09 -21.02
N ASN A 478 7.54 -9.27 -21.37
CA ASN A 478 8.37 -10.09 -20.48
C ASN A 478 7.70 -10.37 -19.12
N VAL A 479 6.54 -11.04 -19.15
CA VAL A 479 5.73 -11.41 -17.98
C VAL A 479 5.79 -12.93 -17.79
N VAL A 480 6.71 -13.37 -16.96
CA VAL A 480 7.07 -14.78 -16.81
C VAL A 480 6.61 -15.30 -15.46
N LEU A 481 5.86 -16.39 -15.46
CA LEU A 481 5.47 -17.14 -14.27
C LEU A 481 6.04 -18.56 -14.40
N GLU A 482 6.84 -18.97 -13.42
CA GLU A 482 7.46 -20.30 -13.34
C GLU A 482 6.83 -21.13 -12.22
N GLY A 483 7.37 -22.32 -11.94
CA GLY A 483 6.96 -23.14 -10.79
C GLY A 483 5.88 -24.18 -11.07
N GLY A 484 5.37 -24.28 -12.32
CA GLY A 484 4.47 -25.35 -12.74
C GLY A 484 3.18 -24.82 -13.38
N PRO A 485 2.04 -25.52 -13.21
CA PRO A 485 0.77 -25.12 -13.81
C PRO A 485 0.35 -23.72 -13.39
N ILE A 486 -0.17 -22.97 -14.35
CA ILE A 486 -0.88 -21.70 -14.14
C ILE A 486 -2.36 -21.99 -14.31
N SER A 487 -3.19 -21.36 -13.49
CA SER A 487 -4.66 -21.47 -13.57
C SER A 487 -5.30 -20.09 -13.54
N PHE A 488 -6.59 -20.02 -13.84
CA PHE A 488 -7.40 -18.82 -13.67
C PHE A 488 -8.39 -19.01 -12.53
N ALA A 489 -8.62 -17.95 -11.75
CA ALA A 489 -9.61 -17.95 -10.68
C ALA A 489 -11.03 -18.11 -11.25
N LYS A 490 -12.02 -18.16 -10.36
CA LYS A 490 -13.39 -17.89 -10.77
C LYS A 490 -13.62 -16.38 -10.66
N PRO A 491 -14.40 -15.77 -11.57
CA PRO A 491 -14.80 -14.38 -11.45
C PRO A 491 -15.60 -14.17 -10.15
N HIS A 492 -15.41 -13.02 -9.50
CA HIS A 492 -16.22 -12.65 -8.34
C HIS A 492 -17.61 -12.16 -8.75
N PHE A 493 -18.61 -12.46 -7.91
CA PHE A 493 -19.95 -11.85 -7.82
C PHE A 493 -20.60 -11.27 -9.11
N GLY A 494 -20.78 -12.14 -10.11
CA GLY A 494 -21.48 -11.79 -11.36
C GLY A 494 -20.58 -11.29 -12.49
N GLY A 495 -19.25 -11.34 -12.30
CA GLY A 495 -18.29 -11.14 -13.38
C GLY A 495 -18.45 -12.17 -14.51
N PRO A 496 -17.83 -11.92 -15.68
CA PRO A 496 -18.01 -12.77 -16.87
C PRO A 496 -17.68 -14.23 -16.57
N ALA A 497 -18.53 -15.19 -17.00
CA ALA A 497 -18.34 -16.63 -16.75
C ALA A 497 -17.17 -17.27 -17.53
N SER A 498 -16.24 -16.47 -18.04
CA SER A 498 -15.11 -16.84 -18.88
C SER A 498 -13.80 -16.47 -18.20
N ASN A 499 -12.76 -17.24 -18.51
CA ASN A 499 -11.43 -17.08 -17.95
C ASN A 499 -10.41 -16.90 -19.10
N PRO A 500 -9.95 -15.66 -19.38
CA PRO A 500 -10.39 -14.36 -18.84
C PRO A 500 -11.73 -13.89 -19.44
N GLY A 501 -12.23 -12.73 -18.99
CA GLY A 501 -13.46 -12.13 -19.54
C GLY A 501 -13.42 -10.60 -19.51
N ALA A 502 -14.01 -9.96 -20.53
CA ALA A 502 -13.97 -8.52 -20.74
C ALA A 502 -12.54 -7.98 -20.55
N THR A 503 -11.60 -8.46 -21.36
CA THR A 503 -10.17 -8.12 -21.24
C THR A 503 -9.50 -8.12 -22.59
N HIS A 504 -8.80 -7.03 -22.90
CA HIS A 504 -8.03 -6.85 -24.13
C HIS A 504 -6.54 -6.86 -23.81
N PHE A 505 -5.82 -7.83 -24.36
CA PHE A 505 -4.39 -7.99 -24.17
C PHE A 505 -3.62 -7.46 -25.38
N THR A 506 -2.53 -6.74 -25.13
CA THR A 506 -1.52 -6.36 -26.12
C THR A 506 -0.17 -6.94 -25.71
N PHE A 507 0.48 -7.65 -26.62
CA PHE A 507 1.80 -8.25 -26.38
C PHE A 507 2.89 -7.43 -27.09
N LYS A 508 3.93 -7.02 -26.36
CA LYS A 508 4.97 -6.09 -26.85
C LYS A 508 6.32 -6.74 -27.21
N GLY A 509 6.40 -8.06 -27.20
CA GLY A 509 7.52 -8.80 -27.80
C GLY A 509 8.34 -9.64 -26.82
N GLY A 510 8.32 -9.37 -25.51
CA GLY A 510 8.88 -10.28 -24.52
C GLY A 510 8.02 -11.53 -24.29
N PRO A 511 8.55 -12.54 -23.58
CA PRO A 511 7.82 -13.78 -23.29
C PRO A 511 6.65 -13.54 -22.32
N VAL A 512 5.56 -14.31 -22.48
CA VAL A 512 4.42 -14.32 -21.55
C VAL A 512 4.00 -15.75 -21.26
N SER A 513 4.20 -16.23 -20.02
CA SER A 513 4.08 -17.66 -19.68
C SER A 513 2.68 -18.27 -19.82
N PHE A 514 1.64 -17.44 -19.78
CA PHE A 514 0.24 -17.91 -19.83
C PHE A 514 -0.43 -17.63 -21.18
N PHE A 515 0.31 -17.18 -22.20
CA PHE A 515 -0.27 -16.85 -23.51
C PHE A 515 -1.02 -18.01 -24.16
N ASP A 516 -0.47 -19.22 -24.12
CA ASP A 516 -1.08 -20.41 -24.73
C ASP A 516 -2.37 -20.87 -24.03
N GLN A 517 -2.69 -20.29 -22.86
CA GLN A 517 -3.94 -20.53 -22.14
C GLN A 517 -5.02 -19.49 -22.49
N LEU A 518 -4.67 -18.45 -23.25
CA LEU A 518 -5.59 -17.41 -23.68
C LEU A 518 -6.22 -17.79 -25.01
N SER A 519 -7.51 -17.44 -25.17
CA SER A 519 -8.22 -17.57 -26.44
C SER A 519 -9.07 -16.33 -26.68
N GLU A 520 -9.04 -15.84 -27.93
CA GLU A 520 -9.95 -14.77 -28.33
C GLU A 520 -11.40 -15.23 -28.20
N SER A 521 -12.28 -14.33 -27.78
CA SER A 521 -13.67 -14.66 -27.57
C SER A 521 -14.55 -13.42 -27.72
N VAL A 522 -15.18 -13.29 -28.88
CA VAL A 522 -16.17 -12.22 -29.14
C VAL A 522 -17.31 -12.23 -28.12
N PRO A 523 -17.94 -13.38 -27.78
CA PRO A 523 -19.02 -13.39 -26.79
C PRO A 523 -18.57 -12.95 -25.39
N ASN A 524 -17.29 -13.13 -25.05
CA ASN A 524 -16.72 -12.78 -23.75
C ASN A 524 -15.94 -11.45 -23.75
N ASP A 525 -15.89 -10.76 -24.89
CA ASP A 525 -15.07 -9.56 -25.12
C ASP A 525 -13.60 -9.75 -24.69
N VAL A 526 -13.00 -10.82 -25.20
CA VAL A 526 -11.57 -11.12 -25.03
C VAL A 526 -10.86 -10.92 -26.36
N GLN A 527 -9.87 -10.03 -26.37
CA GLN A 527 -9.09 -9.67 -27.57
C GLN A 527 -7.60 -9.87 -27.32
N LEU A 528 -6.89 -10.42 -28.30
CA LEU A 528 -5.45 -10.68 -28.22
C LEU A 528 -4.74 -9.95 -29.37
N GLN A 529 -4.03 -8.87 -29.07
CA GLN A 529 -3.29 -8.09 -30.06
C GLN A 529 -1.79 -8.35 -29.98
N GLY A 530 -1.20 -8.77 -31.11
CA GLY A 530 0.21 -9.13 -31.20
C GLY A 530 0.48 -10.53 -30.65
N LYS A 531 1.77 -10.86 -30.48
CA LYS A 531 2.20 -12.15 -29.92
C LYS A 531 3.40 -11.93 -28.99
N PRO A 532 3.54 -12.74 -27.93
CA PRO A 532 4.80 -12.82 -27.20
C PRO A 532 5.93 -13.25 -28.13
N GLY A 533 7.16 -12.83 -27.80
CA GLY A 533 8.36 -13.22 -28.50
C GLY A 533 9.40 -13.83 -27.56
N PRO A 534 10.60 -14.14 -28.08
CA PRO A 534 11.68 -14.68 -27.27
C PRO A 534 12.21 -13.62 -26.29
N GLY A 535 12.81 -14.06 -25.19
CA GLY A 535 13.48 -13.17 -24.26
C GLY A 535 13.97 -13.93 -23.04
N THR A 536 14.82 -13.28 -22.25
CA THR A 536 15.26 -13.79 -20.95
C THR A 536 14.36 -13.21 -19.87
N PRO A 537 13.79 -14.04 -18.98
CA PRO A 537 13.07 -13.56 -17.82
C PRO A 537 13.93 -12.61 -16.96
N LEU A 538 13.29 -11.64 -16.30
CA LEU A 538 13.95 -10.80 -15.31
C LEU A 538 14.71 -11.65 -14.28
N GLN A 539 15.95 -11.29 -13.96
CA GLN A 539 16.72 -12.01 -12.95
C GLN A 539 16.27 -11.62 -11.53
N CYS A 540 15.88 -12.60 -10.72
CA CYS A 540 15.35 -12.37 -9.37
C CYS A 540 16.23 -12.90 -8.23
N ASN A 541 17.43 -13.40 -8.52
CA ASN A 541 18.30 -14.05 -7.53
C ASN A 541 18.63 -13.14 -6.34
N ASP A 542 18.87 -11.86 -6.60
CA ASP A 542 19.26 -10.87 -5.59
C ASP A 542 18.09 -9.92 -5.21
N ALA A 543 16.88 -10.22 -5.68
CA ALA A 543 15.73 -9.34 -5.47
C ALA A 543 15.13 -9.43 -4.07
N PHE A 544 15.32 -10.55 -3.37
CA PHE A 544 14.68 -10.86 -2.09
C PHE A 544 15.66 -10.71 -0.92
N ILE A 545 15.46 -9.66 -0.12
CA ILE A 545 16.23 -9.40 1.11
C ILE A 545 15.51 -10.08 2.28
N ALA A 546 16.20 -10.81 3.15
CA ALA A 546 15.54 -11.40 4.33
C ALA A 546 15.08 -10.32 5.32
N TYR A 547 13.84 -10.36 5.80
CA TYR A 547 13.29 -9.22 6.54
C TYR A 547 14.02 -8.98 7.89
N HIS A 548 14.36 -10.04 8.62
CA HIS A 548 15.16 -9.97 9.84
C HIS A 548 16.52 -9.28 9.69
N SER A 549 17.06 -9.19 8.46
CA SER A 549 18.34 -8.50 8.20
C SER A 549 18.22 -6.97 8.30
N VAL A 550 17.01 -6.41 8.16
CA VAL A 550 16.74 -4.98 8.26
C VAL A 550 15.82 -4.62 9.44
N LEU A 551 15.04 -5.58 9.93
CA LEU A 551 14.18 -5.45 11.09
C LEU A 551 14.31 -6.69 12.00
N PRO A 552 15.20 -6.67 13.01
CA PRO A 552 15.59 -7.88 13.76
C PRO A 552 14.48 -8.60 14.51
N ASP A 553 13.36 -7.93 14.78
CA ASP A 553 12.18 -8.50 15.42
C ASP A 553 11.12 -9.00 14.44
N SER A 554 11.45 -9.01 13.15
CA SER A 554 10.75 -9.80 12.14
C SER A 554 10.84 -11.29 12.49
N PRO A 555 9.72 -12.04 12.40
CA PRO A 555 9.75 -13.50 12.55
C PRO A 555 10.39 -14.26 11.39
N ILE A 556 10.77 -13.58 10.29
CA ILE A 556 11.22 -14.16 9.01
C ILE A 556 12.46 -13.47 8.45
#